data_AF-A0A482T609-F1
#
_entry.id   AF-A0A482T609-F1
#
_cell.length_a   1.000
_cell.length_b   1.000
_cell.length_c   1.000
_cell.angle_alpha   90.00
_cell.angle_beta   90.00
_cell.angle_gamma   90.00
#
_symmetry.space_group_name_H-M   'P 1'
#
loop_
_entity.id
_entity.type
_entity.pdbx_description
1 polymer ?
#
loop_
_entity_poly.entity_id
_entity_poly.type
_entity_poly.pdbx_seq_one_letter_code
_entity_poly.pdbx_strand_id
1 'polypeptide(L)' 'MRKSKTPAIAARSDLPSANEDVAKLRLELRHHSLEELEETGLVRLDRQEQTVKKGPKFNDKKSKN' A
#
# COMPACT_ATOMS: atom_id res chain seq x y z
N MET A 1 -26.61 22.38 4.49
CA MET A 1 -25.61 21.34 4.84
C MET A 1 -24.98 20.79 3.56
N ARG A 2 -23.71 21.10 3.27
CA ARG A 2 -22.89 20.29 2.36
C ARG A 2 -21.50 20.22 2.96
N LYS A 3 -21.21 19.10 3.62
CA LYS A 3 -19.87 18.75 4.08
C LYS A 3 -19.06 18.48 2.81
N SER A 4 -18.40 19.49 2.25
CA SER A 4 -17.32 19.29 1.29
C SER A 4 -16.15 18.75 2.09
N LYS A 5 -16.25 17.45 2.38
CA LYS A 5 -15.27 16.61 3.04
C LYS A 5 -13.99 16.77 2.24
N THR A 6 -13.01 17.45 2.84
CA THR A 6 -11.61 17.39 2.45
C THR A 6 -11.30 15.98 1.95
N PRO A 7 -10.73 15.77 0.75
CA PRO A 7 -10.25 14.45 0.37
C PRO A 7 -8.93 14.19 1.09
N ALA A 8 -8.91 14.39 2.41
CA ALA A 8 -7.83 13.93 3.24
C ALA A 8 -8.00 12.41 3.33
N ILE A 9 -7.06 11.68 2.72
CA ILE A 9 -6.71 10.30 3.09
C ILE A 9 -7.60 9.19 2.48
N ALA A 10 -8.72 9.50 1.83
CA ALA A 10 -9.68 8.49 1.33
C ALA A 10 -9.17 7.58 0.19
N ALA A 11 -7.99 7.83 -0.37
CA ALA A 11 -7.46 7.01 -1.46
C ALA A 11 -5.98 6.68 -1.27
N ARG A 12 -5.56 6.33 -0.05
CA ARG A 12 -4.28 5.61 0.11
C ARG A 12 -4.22 4.43 -0.88
N SER A 13 -5.36 3.76 -1.11
CA SER A 13 -5.55 2.70 -2.10
C SER A 13 -5.25 3.07 -3.56
N ASP A 14 -5.15 4.34 -3.93
CA ASP A 14 -4.83 4.78 -5.31
C ASP A 14 -3.36 5.21 -5.47
N LEU A 15 -2.57 5.15 -4.40
CA LEU A 15 -1.17 5.53 -4.48
C LEU A 15 -0.44 4.62 -5.49
N PRO A 16 0.33 5.20 -6.43
CA PRO A 16 1.05 4.42 -7.42
C PRO A 16 1.98 3.43 -6.73
N SER A 17 2.10 2.25 -7.32
CA SER A 17 3.05 1.25 -6.88
C SER A 17 4.39 1.54 -7.54
N ALA A 18 5.47 1.62 -6.76
CA ALA A 18 6.82 1.84 -7.28
C ALA A 18 7.31 0.68 -8.15
N ASN A 19 6.67 -0.49 -8.04
CA ASN A 19 7.12 -1.70 -8.69
C ASN A 19 5.95 -2.66 -9.01
N GLU A 20 6.12 -3.49 -10.03
CA GLU A 20 5.08 -4.44 -10.47
C GLU A 20 4.71 -5.45 -9.37
N ASP A 21 5.68 -5.95 -8.60
CA ASP A 21 5.37 -6.86 -7.50
C ASP A 21 4.48 -6.21 -6.44
N VAL A 22 4.68 -4.92 -6.15
CA VAL A 22 3.82 -4.17 -5.20
C VAL A 22 2.42 -4.02 -5.79
N ALA A 23 2.31 -3.76 -7.10
CA ALA A 23 1.03 -3.71 -7.79
C ALA A 23 0.29 -5.06 -7.74
N LYS A 24 1.01 -6.18 -7.97
CA LYS A 24 0.47 -7.54 -7.81
C LYS A 24 0.04 -7.82 -6.39
N LEU A 25 0.87 -7.48 -5.40
CA LEU A 25 0.53 -7.64 -3.99
C LEU A 25 -0.73 -6.84 -3.63
N ARG A 26 -0.86 -5.60 -4.12
CA ARG A 26 -2.08 -4.80 -3.91
C ARG A 26 -3.31 -5.42 -4.58
N LEU A 27 -3.15 -6.09 -5.72
CA LEU A 27 -4.24 -6.79 -6.38
C LEU A 27 -4.68 -8.02 -5.57
N GLU A 28 -3.72 -8.84 -5.13
CA GLU A 28 -3.96 -10.03 -4.30
C GLU A 28 -4.53 -9.66 -2.92
N LEU A 29 -4.04 -8.56 -2.35
CA LEU A 29 -4.42 -8.05 -1.04
C LEU A 29 -5.34 -6.84 -1.13
N ARG A 30 -6.15 -6.71 -2.19
CA ARG A 30 -7.14 -5.61 -2.31
C ARG A 30 -8.14 -5.57 -1.14
N HIS A 31 -8.27 -6.70 -0.45
CA HIS A 31 -9.11 -6.88 0.73
C HIS A 31 -8.46 -6.35 2.02
N HIS A 32 -7.15 -6.11 1.99
CA HIS A 32 -6.38 -5.52 3.09
C HIS A 32 -6.02 -4.07 2.77
N SER A 33 -5.95 -3.25 3.82
CA SER A 33 -5.56 -1.85 3.69
C SER A 33 -4.04 -1.71 3.55
N LEU A 34 -3.56 -0.71 2.81
CA LEU A 34 -2.13 -0.41 2.73
C LEU A 34 -1.48 -0.16 4.10
N GLU A 35 -2.25 0.35 5.06
CA GLU A 35 -1.81 0.55 6.44
C GLU A 35 -1.46 -0.80 7.08
N GLU A 36 -2.31 -1.82 6.95
CA GLU A 36 -2.00 -3.18 7.44
C GLU A 36 -0.78 -3.78 6.71
N LEU A 37 -0.66 -3.53 5.41
CA LEU A 37 0.51 -3.98 4.64
C LEU A 37 1.80 -3.28 5.06
N GLU A 38 1.73 -2.02 5.48
CA GLU A 38 2.84 -1.26 6.02
C GLU A 38 3.18 -1.71 7.45
N GLU A 39 2.18 -1.91 8.31
CA GLU A 39 2.34 -2.43 9.68
C GLU A 39 2.95 -3.84 9.70
N THR A 40 2.55 -4.69 8.77
CA THR A 40 3.15 -6.03 8.60
C THR A 40 4.55 -5.96 7.97
N GLY A 41 4.99 -4.79 7.50
CA GLY A 41 6.28 -4.57 6.85
C GLY A 41 6.36 -5.14 5.43
N LEU A 42 5.23 -5.55 4.85
CA LEU A 42 5.14 -6.03 3.47
C LEU A 42 5.38 -4.89 2.49
N VAL A 43 4.75 -3.73 2.70
CA VAL A 43 4.98 -2.53 1.88
C VAL A 43 5.51 -1.39 2.76
N ARG A 44 5.99 -0.33 2.13
CA ARG A 44 6.32 0.91 2.82
C ARG A 44 5.81 2.07 1.98
N LEU A 45 5.11 3.00 2.61
CA LEU A 45 4.69 4.20 1.92
C LEU A 45 5.84 5.21 1.90
N ASP A 46 6.28 5.57 0.71
CA ASP A 46 7.15 6.73 0.53
C ASP A 46 6.31 7.99 0.63
N ARG A 47 6.41 8.71 1.76
CA ARG A 47 5.67 9.96 1.95
C ARG A 47 6.21 11.10 1.09
N GLN A 48 7.44 11.01 0.60
CA GLN A 48 8.03 12.03 -0.26
C GLN A 48 7.55 11.87 -1.71
N GLU A 49 7.58 10.63 -2.23
CA GLU A 49 7.14 10.32 -3.59
C GLU A 49 5.67 9.93 -3.69
N GLN A 50 4.95 9.90 -2.56
CA GLN A 50 3.57 9.42 -2.45
C GLN A 50 3.36 8.07 -3.17
N THR A 51 4.34 7.17 -3.06
CA THR A 51 4.41 5.93 -3.83
C THR A 51 4.61 4.74 -2.89
N VAL A 52 3.89 3.66 -3.13
CA VAL A 52 4.01 2.42 -2.35
C VAL A 52 5.24 1.65 -2.82
N LYS A 53 6.22 1.51 -1.94
CA LYS A 53 7.47 0.77 -2.17
C LYS A 53 7.44 -0.60 -1.48
N LYS A 54 8.34 -1.49 -1.88
CA LYS A 54 8.53 -2.79 -1.22
C LYS A 54 9.00 -2.56 0.22
N GLY A 55 8.30 -3.17 1.17
CA GLY A 55 8.72 -3.19 2.56
C GLY A 55 9.82 -4.21 2.80
N PRO A 56 10.50 -4.16 3.95
CA PRO A 56 11.59 -5.08 4.28
C PRO A 56 11.13 -6.54 4.37
N LYS A 57 9.84 -6.80 4.68
CA LYS A 57 9.25 -8.14 4.73
C LYS A 57 8.49 -8.51 3.45
N PHE A 58 8.57 -7.69 2.39
CA PHE A 58 7.90 -7.95 1.12
C PHE A 58 8.25 -9.35 0.56
N ASN A 59 9.54 -9.73 0.65
CA ASN A 59 10.03 -11.01 0.14
C ASN A 59 9.82 -12.18 1.11
N ASP A 60 9.54 -11.91 2.39
CA ASP A 60 9.31 -12.94 3.42
C ASP A 60 8.03 -13.74 3.13
N LYS A 61 7.02 -13.08 2.53
CA LYS A 61 5.80 -13.75 2.03
C LYS A 61 6.06 -14.74 0.89
N LYS A 62 7.19 -14.66 0.18
CA LYS A 62 7.58 -15.64 -0.85
C LYS A 62 8.33 -16.84 -0.27
N SER A 63 8.72 -16.82 1.01
CA SER A 63 9.56 -17.85 1.63
C SER A 63 8.77 -18.99 2.29
N LYS A 64 7.45 -19.07 2.06
CA LYS A 64 6.61 -20.13 2.62
C LYS A 64 5.92 -20.90 1.51
N ASN A 65 6.72 -21.64 0.74
CA ASN A 65 6.24 -22.70 -0.14
C ASN A 65 7.14 -23.92 -0.05
#